data_AF-A0A9Q4L6J8-F1
#
_entry.id   AF-A0A9Q4L6J8-F1
#
_cell.length_a   1.000
_cell.length_b   1.000
_cell.length_c   1.000
_cell.angle_alpha   90.00
_cell.angle_beta   90.00
_cell.angle_gamma   90.00
#
_symmetry.space_group_name_H-M   'P 1'
#
loop_
_entity.id
_entity.type
_entity.pdbx_description
1 polymer ?
#
loop_
_entity_poly.entity_id
_entity_poly.type
_entity_poly.pdbx_seq_one_letter_code
_entity_poly.pdbx_strand_id
1 'polypeptide(L)'
;MHMVIYALVEESTYDDALATGKTVFDRLVGADPHVGAVFDYHVTFDEEDTSVAGKARWGELPTAAPVDSDDGQDLLERGWEATKEEFERNLERVKEALDELSDEEIMRDEDLARHAFHQVGAYDGPTVFLYNEYANGIRHREQLDRVLEESEELWIVPADVHF
;
A
#
# COMPACT_ATOMS: atom_id res chain seq x y z
N MET A 1 4.15 12.80 -5.10
CA MET A 1 5.02 12.12 -4.10
C MET A 1 5.12 10.66 -4.49
N HIS A 2 6.11 9.89 -4.02
CA HIS A 2 6.22 8.46 -4.37
C HIS A 2 6.36 7.59 -3.13
N MET A 3 5.87 6.36 -3.25
CA MET A 3 6.02 5.30 -2.25
C MET A 3 6.06 3.95 -2.95
N VAL A 4 6.63 2.94 -2.29
CA VAL A 4 6.50 1.54 -2.74
C VAL A 4 5.32 0.91 -2.03
N ILE A 5 4.39 0.34 -2.79
CA ILE A 5 3.30 -0.49 -2.29
C ILE A 5 3.44 -1.92 -2.80
N TYR A 6 2.70 -2.84 -2.20
CA TYR A 6 2.82 -4.27 -2.46
C TYR A 6 1.45 -4.90 -2.66
N ALA A 7 1.34 -5.77 -3.66
CA ALA A 7 0.18 -6.62 -3.89
C ALA A 7 0.49 -8.05 -3.46
N LEU A 8 -0.39 -8.64 -2.64
CA LEU A 8 -0.40 -10.06 -2.31
C LEU A 8 -1.37 -10.78 -3.25
N VAL A 9 -0.85 -11.72 -4.05
CA VAL A 9 -1.57 -12.41 -5.11
C VAL A 9 -1.35 -13.91 -5.04
N GLU A 10 -2.41 -14.68 -5.21
CA GLU A 10 -2.35 -16.15 -5.25
C GLU A 10 -2.18 -16.60 -6.70
N GLU A 11 -1.02 -17.15 -7.04
CA GLU A 11 -0.70 -17.60 -8.39
C GLU A 11 0.32 -18.74 -8.36
N SER A 12 0.23 -19.65 -9.33
CA SER A 12 1.13 -20.82 -9.37
C SER A 12 2.49 -20.52 -10.02
N THR A 13 2.64 -19.39 -10.71
CA THR A 13 3.88 -19.04 -11.41
C THR A 13 4.27 -17.58 -11.19
N TYR A 14 5.57 -17.31 -11.34
CA TYR A 14 6.12 -15.96 -11.26
C TYR A 14 5.52 -15.00 -12.31
N ASP A 15 5.33 -15.46 -13.55
CA ASP A 15 4.80 -14.62 -14.63
C ASP A 15 3.33 -14.27 -14.38
N ASP A 16 2.54 -15.24 -13.90
CA ASP A 16 1.14 -15.03 -13.53
C ASP A 16 1.05 -14.09 -12.31
N ALA A 17 1.89 -14.29 -11.29
CA ALA A 17 1.97 -13.41 -10.12
C ALA A 17 2.26 -11.95 -10.52
N LEU A 18 3.26 -11.74 -11.38
CA LEU A 18 3.59 -10.41 -11.87
C LEU A 18 2.43 -9.79 -12.66
N ALA A 19 1.77 -10.55 -13.53
CA ALA A 19 0.63 -10.08 -14.32
C ALA A 19 -0.58 -9.72 -13.45
N THR A 20 -0.92 -10.55 -12.46
CA THR A 20 -2.01 -10.31 -11.52
C THR A 20 -1.69 -9.13 -10.60
N GLY A 21 -0.44 -9.00 -10.14
CA GLY A 21 0.04 -7.83 -9.39
C GLY A 21 -0.13 -6.52 -10.18
N LYS A 22 0.25 -6.50 -11.47
CA LYS A 22 0.01 -5.35 -12.36
C LYS A 22 -1.47 -5.00 -12.46
N THR A 23 -2.34 -6.01 -12.55
CA THR A 23 -3.79 -5.81 -12.58
C THR A 23 -4.31 -5.18 -11.29
N VAL A 24 -3.73 -5.52 -10.13
CA VAL A 24 -4.04 -4.86 -8.84
C VAL A 24 -3.69 -3.37 -8.91
N PHE A 25 -2.48 -3.04 -9.39
CA PHE A 25 -2.04 -1.65 -9.48
C PHE A 25 -2.82 -0.83 -10.52
N ASP A 26 -3.18 -1.44 -11.65
CA ASP A 26 -4.05 -0.84 -12.66
C ASP A 26 -5.41 -0.42 -12.07
N ARG A 27 -6.00 -1.26 -11.21
CA ARG A 27 -7.24 -0.91 -10.49
C ARG A 27 -7.02 0.27 -9.54
N LEU A 28 -5.90 0.29 -8.81
CA LEU A 28 -5.58 1.36 -7.88
C LEU A 28 -5.31 2.70 -8.57
N VAL A 29 -4.91 2.72 -9.85
CA VAL A 29 -4.76 3.96 -10.64
C VAL A 29 -5.99 4.30 -11.47
N GLY A 30 -7.12 3.60 -11.25
CA GLY A 30 -8.40 3.91 -11.89
C GLY A 30 -8.54 3.42 -13.33
N ALA A 31 -7.88 2.32 -13.70
CA ALA A 31 -8.11 1.67 -15.00
C ALA A 31 -9.54 1.13 -15.16
N ASP A 32 -10.23 0.84 -14.05
CA ASP A 32 -11.66 0.53 -14.04
C ASP A 32 -12.49 1.84 -13.98
N PRO A 33 -13.32 2.15 -14.99
CA PRO A 33 -14.12 3.39 -15.03
C PRO A 33 -15.11 3.56 -13.88
N HIS A 34 -15.39 2.50 -13.12
CA HIS A 34 -16.33 2.50 -12.00
C HIS A 34 -15.64 2.62 -10.64
N VAL A 35 -14.30 2.61 -10.60
CA VAL A 35 -13.49 2.73 -9.39
C VAL A 35 -12.69 4.04 -9.46
N GLY A 36 -12.76 4.85 -8.39
CA GLY A 36 -11.97 6.07 -8.30
C GLY A 36 -10.48 5.74 -8.21
N ALA A 37 -9.63 6.48 -8.93
CA ALA A 37 -8.18 6.33 -8.82
C ALA A 37 -7.71 6.70 -7.40
N VAL A 38 -6.96 5.80 -6.78
CA VAL A 38 -6.29 5.97 -5.49
C VAL A 38 -4.91 6.61 -5.69
N PHE A 39 -4.20 6.21 -6.75
CA PHE A 39 -2.89 6.73 -7.15
C PHE A 39 -2.94 7.31 -8.57
N ASP A 40 -2.00 8.20 -8.91
CA ASP A 40 -1.94 8.83 -10.23
C ASP A 40 -1.41 7.88 -11.32
N TYR A 41 -0.36 7.13 -10.99
CA TYR A 41 0.25 6.10 -11.84
C TYR A 41 1.11 5.15 -11.00
N HIS A 42 1.47 4.00 -11.58
CA HIS A 42 2.38 3.02 -10.99
C HIS A 42 3.50 2.63 -11.96
N VAL A 43 4.61 2.14 -11.42
CA VAL A 43 5.73 1.53 -12.15
C VAL A 43 6.15 0.26 -11.43
N THR A 44 6.15 -0.85 -12.16
CA THR A 44 6.61 -2.15 -11.64
C THR A 44 8.11 -2.34 -11.80
N PHE A 45 8.72 -3.16 -10.94
CA PHE A 45 10.17 -3.33 -10.88
C PHE A 45 10.77 -4.17 -12.02
N ASP A 46 9.97 -4.71 -12.94
CA ASP A 46 10.46 -5.30 -14.20
C ASP A 46 10.69 -4.26 -15.31
N GLU A 47 10.32 -2.99 -15.09
CA GLU A 47 10.51 -1.92 -16.07
C GLU A 47 11.91 -1.29 -15.99
N GLU A 48 12.65 -1.36 -17.11
CA GLU A 48 14.05 -0.89 -17.21
C GLU A 48 14.18 0.57 -17.70
N ASP A 49 13.16 1.10 -18.40
CA ASP A 49 13.25 2.39 -19.12
C ASP A 49 12.69 3.59 -18.32
N THR A 50 12.74 3.55 -16.99
CA THR A 50 12.20 4.61 -16.12
C THR A 50 13.31 5.40 -15.43
N SER A 51 13.19 6.73 -15.37
CA SER A 51 14.24 7.62 -14.83
C SER A 51 13.89 8.31 -13.51
N VAL A 52 12.62 8.29 -13.10
CA VAL A 52 12.11 9.00 -11.91
C VAL A 52 11.27 8.11 -10.98
N ALA A 53 11.11 6.84 -11.34
CA ALA A 53 10.27 5.86 -10.66
C ALA A 53 10.96 4.48 -10.69
N GLY A 54 10.40 3.51 -9.96
CA GLY A 54 10.86 2.14 -9.93
C GLY A 54 12.33 2.04 -9.50
N LYS A 55 13.12 1.25 -10.24
CA LYS A 55 14.53 0.99 -9.94
C LYS A 55 15.38 2.24 -9.82
N ALA A 56 15.13 3.26 -10.66
CA ALA A 56 15.88 4.50 -10.65
C ALA A 56 15.74 5.30 -9.34
N ARG A 57 14.63 5.08 -8.60
CA ARG A 57 14.33 5.76 -7.35
C ARG A 57 14.66 4.92 -6.12
N TRP A 58 14.29 3.64 -6.16
CA TRP A 58 14.30 2.76 -5.00
C TRP A 58 15.42 1.71 -5.01
N GLY A 59 16.20 1.65 -6.09
CA GLY A 59 17.19 0.59 -6.32
C GLY A 59 16.54 -0.70 -6.77
N GLU A 60 17.31 -1.79 -6.77
CA GLU A 60 16.79 -3.11 -7.12
C GLU A 60 15.87 -3.64 -6.01
N LEU A 61 14.65 -4.00 -6.39
CA LEU A 61 13.75 -4.87 -5.63
C LEU A 61 13.37 -6.07 -6.50
N PRO A 62 13.00 -7.22 -5.89
CA PRO A 62 12.37 -8.30 -6.62
C PRO A 62 11.15 -7.79 -7.38
N THR A 63 10.94 -8.23 -8.61
CA THR A 63 9.75 -7.86 -9.39
C THR A 63 8.51 -8.60 -8.89
N ALA A 64 8.70 -9.81 -8.39
CA ALA A 64 7.75 -10.66 -7.69
C ALA A 64 8.55 -11.69 -6.89
N ALA A 65 8.08 -12.07 -5.70
CA ALA A 65 8.72 -13.10 -4.87
C ALA A 65 7.65 -13.96 -4.19
N PRO A 66 7.87 -15.29 -4.03
CA PRO A 66 7.04 -16.10 -3.15
C PRO A 66 7.10 -15.53 -1.74
N VAL A 67 5.96 -15.41 -1.06
CA VAL A 67 5.90 -14.79 0.27
C VAL A 67 6.75 -15.54 1.28
N ASP A 68 6.88 -16.85 1.17
CA ASP A 68 7.69 -17.71 2.05
C ASP A 68 9.20 -17.69 1.77
N SER A 69 9.64 -16.98 0.72
CA SER A 69 11.06 -16.74 0.44
C SER A 69 11.65 -15.63 1.29
N ASP A 70 12.97 -15.59 1.45
CA ASP A 70 13.66 -14.52 2.21
C ASP A 70 13.32 -13.13 1.63
N ASP A 71 13.38 -12.97 0.32
CA ASP A 71 13.01 -11.72 -0.37
C ASP A 71 11.52 -11.37 -0.16
N GLY A 72 10.62 -12.37 -0.19
CA GLY A 72 9.20 -12.17 0.03
C GLY A 72 8.88 -11.71 1.45
N GLN A 73 9.51 -12.31 2.46
CA GLN A 73 9.37 -11.92 3.86
C GLN A 73 9.90 -10.50 4.10
N ASP A 74 11.03 -10.14 3.49
CA ASP A 74 11.58 -8.78 3.57
C ASP A 74 10.61 -7.73 3.00
N LEU A 75 10.00 -8.00 1.85
CA LEU A 75 9.00 -7.10 1.25
C LEU A 75 7.73 -7.01 2.11
N LEU A 76 7.27 -8.15 2.65
CA LEU A 76 6.10 -8.23 3.51
C LEU A 76 6.28 -7.44 4.80
N GLU A 77 7.43 -7.61 5.47
CA GLU A 77 7.77 -6.88 6.70
C GLU A 77 7.83 -5.38 6.43
N ARG A 78 8.51 -4.95 5.36
CA ARG A 78 8.57 -3.54 4.96
C ARG A 78 7.19 -2.94 4.73
N GLY A 79 6.32 -3.63 3.99
CA GLY A 79 4.96 -3.15 3.72
C GLY A 79 4.09 -3.09 4.97
N TRP A 80 4.22 -4.08 5.85
CA TRP A 80 3.43 -4.14 7.08
C TRP A 80 3.86 -3.10 8.10
N GLU A 81 5.16 -2.96 8.35
CA GLU A 81 5.68 -1.95 9.28
C GLU A 81 5.39 -0.54 8.75
N ALA A 82 5.53 -0.27 7.44
CA ALA A 82 5.17 1.04 6.88
C ALA A 82 3.68 1.39 7.06
N THR A 83 2.78 0.42 6.87
CA THR A 83 1.34 0.61 7.11
C THR A 83 1.06 0.92 8.58
N LYS A 84 1.72 0.20 9.49
CA LYS A 84 1.57 0.38 10.93
C LYS A 84 2.14 1.72 11.41
N GLU A 85 3.33 2.09 10.96
CA GLU A 85 3.99 3.35 11.30
C GLU A 85 3.15 4.56 10.84
N GLU A 86 2.62 4.53 9.61
CA GLU A 86 1.74 5.61 9.14
C GLU A 86 0.41 5.65 9.91
N PHE A 87 -0.18 4.51 10.25
CA PHE A 87 -1.37 4.47 11.09
C PHE A 87 -1.10 5.07 12.48
N GLU A 88 -0.03 4.63 13.15
CA GLU A 88 0.36 5.10 14.48
C GLU A 88 0.65 6.61 14.49
N ARG A 89 1.37 7.10 13.49
CA ARG A 89 1.66 8.53 13.31
C ARG A 89 0.39 9.36 13.14
N ASN A 90 -0.56 8.93 12.31
CA ASN A 90 -1.80 9.66 12.13
C ASN A 90 -2.72 9.55 13.35
N LEU A 91 -2.71 8.41 14.05
CA LEU A 91 -3.45 8.22 15.28
C LEU A 91 -2.91 9.10 16.43
N GLU A 92 -1.60 9.29 16.52
CA GLU A 92 -0.98 10.22 17.48
C GLU A 92 -1.49 11.65 17.24
N ARG A 93 -1.48 12.12 15.99
CA ARG A 93 -2.03 13.43 15.61
C ARG A 93 -3.50 13.59 15.95
N VAL A 94 -4.30 12.53 15.79
CA VAL A 94 -5.71 12.53 16.22
C VAL A 94 -5.82 12.67 17.74
N LYS A 95 -4.99 11.97 18.50
CA LYS A 95 -5.00 12.05 19.97
C LYS A 95 -4.59 13.44 20.45
N GLU A 96 -3.55 14.03 19.86
CA GLU A 96 -3.11 15.40 20.14
C GLU A 96 -4.23 16.40 19.85
N ALA A 97 -4.86 16.32 18.67
CA ALA A 97 -5.96 17.19 18.32
C ALA A 97 -7.15 17.09 19.30
N LEU A 98 -7.46 15.89 19.79
CA LEU A 98 -8.52 15.68 20.78
C LEU A 98 -8.17 16.19 22.18
N ASP A 99 -6.88 16.31 22.52
CA ASP A 99 -6.42 16.82 23.82
C ASP A 99 -6.30 18.36 23.81
N GLU A 100 -5.87 18.93 22.68
CA GLU A 100 -5.47 20.34 22.60
C GLU A 100 -6.53 21.25 21.95
N LEU A 101 -7.36 20.74 21.03
CA LEU A 101 -8.27 21.56 20.23
C LEU A 101 -9.72 21.44 20.71
N SER A 102 -10.46 22.54 20.61
CA SER A 102 -11.91 22.54 20.75
C SER A 102 -12.62 22.00 19.50
N ASP A 103 -13.87 21.59 19.66
CA ASP A 103 -14.71 21.11 18.56
C ASP A 103 -14.74 22.09 17.36
N GLU A 104 -14.76 23.40 17.61
CA GLU A 104 -14.79 24.41 16.54
C GLU A 104 -13.45 24.57 15.82
N GLU A 105 -12.34 24.41 16.53
CA GLU A 105 -11.00 24.41 15.94
C GLU A 105 -10.80 23.16 15.07
N ILE A 106 -11.26 21.99 15.55
CA ILE A 106 -11.30 20.76 14.76
C ILE A 106 -12.19 20.94 13.52
N MET A 107 -13.38 21.55 13.65
CA MET A 107 -14.27 21.79 12.51
C MET A 107 -13.64 22.66 11.42
N ARG A 108 -12.81 23.63 11.82
CA ARG A 108 -12.03 24.51 10.92
C ARG A 108 -10.79 23.85 10.33
N ASP A 109 -10.51 22.60 10.70
CA ASP A 109 -9.31 21.86 10.32
C ASP A 109 -8.03 22.54 10.80
N GLU A 110 -8.07 23.15 11.99
CA GLU A 110 -6.85 23.65 12.64
C GLU A 110 -5.86 22.50 12.84
N ASP A 111 -4.58 22.78 12.58
CA ASP A 111 -3.47 21.81 12.56
C ASP A 111 -3.70 20.54 11.73
N LEU A 112 -4.58 20.63 10.72
CA LEU A 112 -4.97 19.53 9.85
C LEU A 112 -5.62 18.37 10.63
N ALA A 113 -6.33 18.68 11.71
CA ALA A 113 -6.99 17.68 12.55
C ALA A 113 -7.93 16.77 11.74
N ARG A 114 -8.81 17.33 10.89
CA ARG A 114 -9.74 16.55 10.06
C ARG A 114 -9.02 15.69 9.04
N HIS A 115 -7.90 16.20 8.52
CA HIS A 115 -7.05 15.39 7.66
C HIS A 115 -6.49 14.17 8.41
N ALA A 116 -5.99 14.33 9.64
CA ALA A 116 -5.51 13.20 10.44
C ALA A 116 -6.62 12.16 10.72
N PHE A 117 -7.85 12.61 11.04
CA PHE A 117 -9.00 11.70 11.17
C PHE A 117 -9.28 10.93 9.87
N HIS A 118 -9.23 11.61 8.73
CA HIS A 118 -9.39 10.97 7.42
C HIS A 118 -8.30 9.91 7.17
N GLN A 119 -7.04 10.22 7.47
CA GLN A 119 -5.92 9.30 7.29
C GLN A 119 -6.03 8.05 8.16
N VAL A 120 -6.41 8.19 9.44
CA VAL A 120 -6.67 7.05 10.34
C VAL A 120 -7.82 6.17 9.84
N GLY A 121 -8.84 6.80 9.22
CA GLY A 121 -10.00 6.11 8.68
C GLY A 121 -9.84 5.57 7.26
N ALA A 122 -8.67 5.74 6.63
CA ALA A 122 -8.47 5.40 5.23
C ALA A 122 -8.53 3.88 4.98
N TYR A 123 -9.05 3.49 3.81
CA TYR A 123 -9.19 2.09 3.40
C TYR A 123 -8.09 1.69 2.40
N ASP A 124 -7.54 2.70 1.72
CA ASP A 124 -6.55 2.64 0.66
C ASP A 124 -5.79 3.98 0.63
N GLY A 125 -4.83 4.11 -0.28
CA GLY A 125 -4.08 5.34 -0.50
C GLY A 125 -2.78 5.41 0.30
N PRO A 126 -2.27 6.63 0.56
CA PRO A 126 -0.89 6.83 0.98
C PRO A 126 -0.56 6.37 2.41
N THR A 127 -1.54 5.88 3.16
CA THR A 127 -1.36 5.30 4.50
C THR A 127 -1.43 3.77 4.51
N VAL A 128 -1.71 3.14 3.36
CA VAL A 128 -1.82 1.68 3.24
C VAL A 128 -0.85 1.18 2.17
N PHE A 129 0.04 0.29 2.57
CA PHE A 129 1.14 -0.18 1.71
C PHE A 129 0.93 -1.61 1.20
N LEU A 130 0.04 -2.38 1.81
CA LEU A 130 -0.27 -3.76 1.42
C LEU A 130 -1.70 -3.85 0.88
N TYR A 131 -1.85 -4.51 -0.27
CA TYR A 131 -3.13 -4.74 -0.94
C TYR A 131 -3.28 -6.22 -1.27
N ASN A 132 -4.51 -6.74 -1.22
CA ASN A 132 -4.79 -8.09 -1.74
C ASN A 132 -5.03 -8.08 -3.27
N GLU A 133 -5.21 -9.26 -3.86
CA GLU A 133 -5.50 -9.46 -5.30
C GLU A 133 -6.73 -8.69 -5.83
N TYR A 134 -7.60 -8.21 -4.92
CA TYR A 134 -8.79 -7.43 -5.25
C TYR A 134 -8.58 -5.92 -5.09
N ALA A 135 -7.34 -5.46 -4.92
CA ALA A 135 -6.97 -4.07 -4.66
C ALA A 135 -7.58 -3.50 -3.36
N ASN A 136 -7.92 -4.34 -2.38
CA ASN A 136 -8.35 -3.88 -1.06
C ASN A 136 -7.14 -3.73 -0.14
N GLY A 137 -7.04 -2.59 0.53
CA GLY A 137 -6.00 -2.34 1.52
C GLY A 137 -6.08 -3.29 2.72
N ILE A 138 -4.91 -3.80 3.13
CA ILE A 138 -4.74 -4.63 4.32
C ILE A 138 -4.33 -3.73 5.49
N ARG A 139 -5.18 -3.65 6.52
CA ARG A 139 -5.10 -2.55 7.51
C ARG A 139 -4.92 -2.97 8.95
N HIS A 140 -5.10 -4.26 9.24
CA HIS A 140 -4.94 -4.79 10.57
C HIS A 140 -4.39 -6.22 10.50
N ARG A 141 -3.77 -6.66 11.60
CA ARG A 141 -2.97 -7.87 11.61
C ARG A 141 -3.80 -9.13 11.30
N GLU A 142 -5.03 -9.22 11.81
CA GLU A 142 -5.88 -10.40 11.56
C GLU A 142 -6.32 -10.51 10.09
N GLN A 143 -6.40 -9.39 9.36
CA GLN A 143 -6.67 -9.42 7.92
C GLN A 143 -5.45 -9.94 7.17
N LEU A 144 -4.24 -9.49 7.55
CA LEU A 144 -3.01 -9.96 6.96
C LEU A 144 -2.80 -11.46 7.22
N ASP A 145 -2.93 -11.90 8.47
CA ASP A 145 -2.78 -13.30 8.85
C ASP A 145 -3.74 -14.20 8.05
N ARG A 146 -5.00 -13.76 7.85
CA ARG A 146 -5.95 -14.50 7.02
C ARG A 146 -5.46 -14.68 5.57
N VAL A 147 -4.96 -13.62 4.95
CA VAL A 147 -4.44 -13.69 3.57
C VAL A 147 -3.24 -14.64 3.49
N LEU A 148 -2.37 -14.62 4.50
CA LEU A 148 -1.20 -15.49 4.58
C LEU A 148 -1.56 -16.97 4.84
N GLU A 149 -2.65 -17.23 5.56
CA GLU A 149 -3.10 -18.60 5.90
C GLU A 149 -3.99 -19.23 4.82
N GLU A 150 -4.68 -18.44 4.00
CA GLU A 150 -5.64 -18.94 3.00
C GLU A 150 -4.99 -19.48 1.72
N SER A 151 -3.77 -19.05 1.38
CA SER A 151 -3.10 -19.43 0.13
C SER A 151 -1.80 -20.20 0.37
N GLU A 152 -1.64 -21.33 -0.33
CA GLU A 152 -0.40 -22.12 -0.33
C GLU A 152 0.63 -21.60 -1.35
N GLU A 153 0.21 -20.80 -2.34
CA GLU A 153 1.04 -20.27 -3.43
C GLU A 153 0.90 -18.73 -3.51
N LEU A 154 1.21 -18.07 -2.40
CA LEU A 154 1.10 -16.62 -2.28
C LEU A 154 2.39 -15.90 -2.71
N TRP A 155 2.24 -14.87 -3.53
CA TRP A 155 3.31 -14.01 -4.02
C TRP A 155 3.12 -12.58 -3.57
N ILE A 156 4.24 -11.86 -3.43
CA ILE A 156 4.26 -10.42 -3.20
C ILE A 156 4.92 -9.71 -4.39
N VAL A 157 4.23 -8.69 -4.90
CA VAL A 157 4.67 -7.89 -6.06
C VAL A 157 4.79 -6.43 -5.62
N PRO A 158 5.97 -5.80 -5.70
CA PRO A 158 6.12 -4.38 -5.41
C PRO A 158 5.84 -3.49 -6.63
N ALA A 159 5.34 -2.29 -6.38
CA ALA A 159 5.29 -1.20 -7.36
C ALA A 159 5.61 0.14 -6.70
N ASP A 160 6.27 1.01 -7.45
CA ASP A 160 6.40 2.42 -7.13
C ASP A 160 5.16 3.17 -7.62
N VAL A 161 4.45 3.84 -6.72
CA VAL A 161 3.23 4.60 -7.04
C VAL A 161 3.39 6.08 -6.74
N HIS A 162 2.75 6.92 -7.58
CA HIS A 162 2.66 8.35 -7.37
C HIS A 162 1.30 8.77 -6.80
N PHE A 163 1.29 9.75 -5.88
CA PHE A 163 0.11 10.39 -5.29
C PHE A 163 0.35 11.86 -4.90
#